data_AF-A0AAE9JLB3-F1
#
_entry.id   AF-A0AAE9JLB3-F1
#
_cell.length_a   1.000
_cell.length_b   1.000
_cell.length_c   1.000
_cell.angle_alpha   90.00
_cell.angle_beta   90.00
_cell.angle_gamma   90.00
#
_symmetry.space_group_name_H-M   'P 1'
#
loop_
_entity.id
_entity.type
_entity.pdbx_description
1 polymer ?
#
loop_
_entity_poly.entity_id
_entity_poly.type
_entity_poly.pdbx_seq_one_letter_code
_entity_poly.pdbx_strand_id
1 'polypeptide(L)'
;MTLKLTSETSLLLFLIFFCILRTDCTEFTCGHLNLFDRPVGGTVYVPKNSTAPFAIEANFTCKYEFFVQKNAYLRLSVINSLLDKDVIEFVDSVGYKKNLTVISIANEELFATAGNGYVRILTGPQGRSKALLVFQCAKFHLDS
;
A
#
# COMPACT_ATOMS: atom_id res chain seq x y z
N MET A 1 -31.77 18.13 36.38
CA MET A 1 -31.94 18.76 35.06
C MET A 1 -31.70 17.68 34.01
N THR A 2 -32.76 17.02 33.55
CA THR A 2 -32.68 15.90 32.59
C THR A 2 -32.78 16.47 31.18
N LEU A 3 -31.67 16.45 30.44
CA LEU A 3 -31.62 16.86 29.04
C LEU A 3 -32.43 15.87 28.20
N LYS A 4 -33.59 16.29 27.71
CA LYS A 4 -34.36 15.56 26.69
C LYS A 4 -33.60 15.64 25.38
N LEU A 5 -33.00 14.52 24.98
CA LEU A 5 -32.43 14.34 23.66
C LEU A 5 -33.58 14.35 22.64
N THR A 6 -33.70 15.41 21.85
CA THR A 6 -34.71 15.50 20.78
C THR A 6 -34.27 14.64 19.60
N SER A 7 -35.23 13.98 18.95
CA SER A 7 -35.01 13.02 17.84
C SER A 7 -34.07 13.55 16.74
N GLU A 8 -34.09 14.86 16.48
CA GLU A 8 -33.22 15.52 15.50
C GLU A 8 -31.74 15.51 15.90
N THR A 9 -31.42 15.65 17.19
CA THR A 9 -30.03 15.57 17.69
C THR A 9 -29.45 14.17 17.58
N SER A 10 -30.29 13.14 17.74
CA SER A 10 -29.90 11.74 17.52
C SER A 10 -29.60 11.44 16.05
N LEU A 11 -30.39 12.01 15.12
CA LEU A 11 -30.22 11.83 13.68
C LEU A 11 -28.96 12.56 13.19
N LEU A 12 -28.70 13.77 13.71
CA LEU A 12 -27.48 14.53 13.43
C LEU A 12 -26.23 13.79 13.94
N LEU A 13 -26.26 13.26 15.16
CA LEU A 13 -25.18 12.43 15.72
C LEU A 13 -24.97 11.15 14.91
N PHE A 14 -26.05 10.50 14.46
CA PHE A 14 -25.96 9.31 13.62
C PHE A 14 -25.35 9.63 12.25
N LEU A 15 -25.71 10.77 11.63
CA LEU A 15 -25.13 11.22 10.36
C LEU A 15 -23.66 11.60 10.51
N ILE A 16 -23.27 12.28 11.60
CA ILE A 16 -21.86 12.60 11.90
C ILE A 16 -21.08 11.30 12.12
N PHE A 17 -21.64 10.33 12.84
CA PHE A 17 -21.01 9.01 13.05
C PHE A 17 -20.88 8.22 11.73
N PHE A 18 -21.90 8.29 10.85
CA PHE A 18 -21.88 7.66 9.53
C PHE A 18 -20.88 8.34 8.57
N CYS A 19 -20.69 9.66 8.70
CA CYS A 19 -19.67 10.42 7.97
C CYS A 19 -18.25 10.09 8.45
N ILE A 20 -18.03 9.88 9.76
CA ILE A 20 -16.74 9.46 10.30
C ILE A 20 -16.41 8.00 9.89
N LEU A 21 -17.43 7.15 9.71
CA LEU A 21 -17.30 5.77 9.22
C LEU A 21 -17.05 5.67 7.70
N ARG A 22 -17.36 6.71 6.92
CA ARG A 22 -16.82 6.86 5.57
C ARG A 22 -15.39 7.38 5.68
N THR A 23 -14.52 6.51 6.20
CA THR A 23 -13.08 6.54 5.96
C THR A 23 -12.84 6.98 4.53
N ASP A 24 -12.05 8.04 4.38
CA ASP A 24 -11.56 8.57 3.12
C ASP A 24 -11.39 7.46 2.09
N CYS A 25 -12.33 7.40 1.14
CA CYS A 25 -12.14 6.66 -0.09
C CYS A 25 -11.00 7.37 -0.84
N THR A 26 -9.77 7.10 -0.43
CA THR A 26 -8.60 7.40 -1.22
C THR A 26 -8.75 6.58 -2.50
N GLU A 27 -9.17 7.25 -3.58
CA GLU A 27 -9.24 6.62 -4.90
C GLU A 27 -7.87 6.01 -5.20
N PHE A 28 -7.85 4.70 -5.25
CA PHE A 28 -6.68 3.91 -5.55
C PHE A 28 -6.61 3.72 -7.06
N THR A 29 -5.85 4.55 -7.76
CA THR A 29 -5.57 4.32 -9.18
C THR A 29 -4.48 3.26 -9.30
N CYS A 30 -4.85 2.08 -9.78
CA CYS A 30 -3.87 1.13 -10.29
C CYS A 30 -3.17 1.75 -11.50
N GLY A 31 -1.86 1.90 -11.44
CA GLY A 31 -1.10 2.56 -12.50
C GLY A 31 0.40 2.52 -12.23
N HIS A 32 1.20 3.04 -13.14
CA HIS A 32 2.65 3.11 -12.96
C HIS A 32 2.99 4.01 -11.76
N LEU A 33 3.78 3.49 -10.83
CA LEU A 33 4.43 4.35 -9.83
C LEU A 33 5.56 5.06 -10.55
N ASN A 34 5.36 6.33 -10.86
CA ASN A 34 6.46 7.17 -11.32
C ASN A 34 7.40 7.46 -10.13
N LEU A 35 8.28 6.50 -9.85
CA LEU A 35 9.40 6.65 -8.93
C LEU A 35 10.56 7.41 -9.59
N PHE A 36 10.51 7.63 -10.91
CA PHE A 36 11.55 8.30 -11.70
C PHE A 36 11.71 9.79 -11.34
N ASP A 37 10.60 10.49 -11.09
CA ASP A 37 10.62 11.92 -10.75
C ASP A 37 10.94 12.19 -9.28
N ARG A 38 11.09 11.14 -8.47
CA ARG A 38 11.35 11.28 -7.03
C ARG A 38 12.87 11.32 -6.81
N PRO A 39 13.40 12.41 -6.22
CA PRO A 39 14.81 12.45 -5.84
C PRO A 39 15.13 11.31 -4.86
N VAL A 40 16.39 10.89 -4.83
CA VAL A 40 16.90 9.98 -3.80
C VAL A 40 16.51 10.51 -2.41
N GLY A 41 15.94 9.64 -1.58
CA GLY A 41 15.33 10.00 -0.30
C GLY A 41 13.80 10.14 -0.37
N GLY A 42 13.21 10.08 -1.56
CA GLY A 42 11.77 10.13 -1.76
C GLY A 42 11.06 8.87 -1.25
N THR A 43 9.91 9.08 -0.61
CA THR A 43 8.97 8.02 -0.20
C THR A 43 7.67 8.14 -0.99
N VAL A 44 7.16 7.01 -1.47
CA VAL A 44 5.86 6.90 -2.12
C VAL A 44 5.01 5.91 -1.34
N TYR A 45 3.84 6.37 -0.94
CA TYR A 45 2.83 5.57 -0.26
C TYR A 45 1.78 5.14 -1.26
N VAL A 46 1.29 3.91 -1.09
CA VAL A 46 0.20 3.34 -1.87
C VAL A 46 -0.86 2.82 -0.91
N PRO A 47 -2.04 3.47 -0.85
CA PRO A 47 -2.48 4.63 -1.63
C PRO A 47 -1.72 5.91 -1.28
N LYS A 48 -1.74 6.86 -2.22
CA LYS A 48 -1.05 8.15 -2.09
C LYS A 48 -1.49 8.87 -0.81
N ASN A 49 -0.52 9.40 -0.08
CA ASN A 49 -0.72 10.15 1.17
C ASN A 49 -1.41 9.37 2.30
N SER A 50 -1.47 8.03 2.22
CA SER A 50 -1.96 7.21 3.32
C SER A 50 -0.81 6.64 4.15
N THR A 51 -0.98 6.65 5.47
CA THR A 51 -0.14 5.92 6.43
C THR A 51 -0.84 4.68 6.98
N ALA A 52 -2.04 4.38 6.51
CA ALA A 52 -2.87 3.26 6.95
C ALA A 52 -3.11 2.26 5.80
N PRO A 53 -3.20 0.95 6.11
CA PRO A 53 -3.56 -0.05 5.11
C PRO A 53 -4.92 0.21 4.45
N PHE A 54 -4.96 0.15 3.12
CA PHE A 54 -6.19 0.24 2.34
C PHE A 54 -6.83 -1.12 2.15
N ALA A 55 -8.15 -1.15 1.98
CA ALA A 55 -8.88 -2.37 1.64
C ALA A 55 -8.68 -2.71 0.16
N ILE A 56 -8.35 -3.98 -0.11
CA ILE A 56 -8.20 -4.51 -1.46
C ILE A 56 -9.51 -5.21 -1.85
N GLU A 57 -10.08 -4.81 -2.99
CA GLU A 57 -11.32 -5.37 -3.51
C GLU A 57 -11.18 -6.84 -3.92
N ALA A 58 -12.30 -7.56 -4.00
CA ALA A 58 -12.32 -8.94 -4.47
C ALA A 58 -11.97 -9.02 -5.96
N ASN A 59 -11.24 -10.06 -6.36
CA ASN A 59 -10.80 -10.30 -7.75
C ASN A 59 -10.02 -9.13 -8.35
N PHE A 60 -9.42 -8.30 -7.49
CA PHE A 60 -8.62 -7.18 -7.88
C PHE A 60 -7.21 -7.63 -8.27
N THR A 61 -6.73 -7.13 -9.41
CA THR A 61 -5.33 -7.28 -9.83
C THR A 61 -4.75 -5.92 -10.13
N CYS A 62 -3.59 -5.63 -9.55
CA CYS A 62 -2.88 -4.40 -9.87
C CYS A 62 -1.38 -4.62 -9.97
N LYS A 63 -0.74 -3.96 -10.95
CA LYS A 63 0.70 -4.01 -11.17
C LYS A 63 1.30 -2.61 -11.08
N TYR A 64 2.25 -2.47 -10.18
CA TYR A 64 3.08 -1.30 -9.97
C TYR A 64 4.47 -1.54 -10.51
N GLU A 65 4.76 -0.95 -11.66
CA GLU A 65 6.10 -0.98 -12.21
C GLU A 65 6.94 0.14 -11.62
N PHE A 66 8.23 -0.15 -11.40
CA PHE A 66 9.20 0.79 -10.91
C PHE A 66 10.54 0.65 -11.63
N PHE A 67 11.35 1.71 -11.56
CA PHE A 67 12.74 1.71 -12.01
C PHE A 67 13.64 2.28 -10.92
N VAL A 68 14.74 1.58 -10.68
CA VAL A 68 15.77 1.97 -9.73
C VAL A 68 16.99 2.49 -10.50
N GLN A 69 17.42 3.71 -10.21
CA GLN A 69 18.60 4.31 -10.84
C GLN A 69 19.89 3.58 -10.43
N LYS A 70 20.94 3.70 -11.25
CA LYS A 70 22.28 3.22 -10.88
C LYS A 70 22.73 3.89 -9.57
N ASN A 71 23.42 3.15 -8.71
CA ASN A 71 23.90 3.59 -7.39
C ASN A 71 22.76 3.94 -6.39
N ALA A 72 21.55 3.47 -6.65
CA ALA A 72 20.44 3.51 -5.70
C ALA A 72 19.89 2.10 -5.47
N TYR A 73 19.16 1.94 -4.36
CA TYR A 73 18.31 0.79 -4.11
C TYR A 73 16.90 1.27 -3.74
N LEU A 74 15.93 0.41 -4.01
CA LEU A 74 14.55 0.60 -3.58
C LEU A 74 14.30 -0.31 -2.39
N ARG A 75 13.80 0.26 -1.29
CA ARG A 75 13.22 -0.49 -0.18
C ARG A 75 11.71 -0.43 -0.29
N LEU A 76 11.09 -1.61 -0.27
CA LEU A 76 9.65 -1.77 -0.21
C LEU A 76 9.32 -2.32 1.18
N SER A 77 8.61 -1.54 1.98
CA SER A 77 8.01 -2.00 3.23
C SER A 77 6.54 -2.31 2.99
N VAL A 78 6.12 -3.54 3.32
CA VAL A 78 4.74 -4.00 3.12
C VAL A 78 4.09 -4.29 4.47
N ILE A 79 3.14 -3.45 4.85
CA ILE A 79 2.24 -3.71 5.98
C ILE A 79 0.99 -4.35 5.40
N ASN A 80 0.68 -5.58 5.74
CA ASN A 80 -0.48 -6.26 5.17
C ASN A 80 -1.24 -7.10 6.19
N SER A 81 -2.49 -7.39 5.84
CA SER A 81 -3.33 -8.42 6.42
C SER A 81 -3.99 -9.13 5.24
N LEU A 82 -3.21 -9.98 4.57
CA LEU A 82 -3.68 -10.77 3.44
C LEU A 82 -4.51 -11.96 3.93
N LEU A 83 -5.48 -12.36 3.11
CA LEU A 83 -6.38 -13.47 3.39
C LEU A 83 -6.33 -14.51 2.28
N ASP A 84 -6.49 -15.78 2.67
CA ASP A 84 -6.68 -16.93 1.78
C ASP A 84 -5.63 -17.03 0.65
N LYS A 85 -6.02 -16.75 -0.59
CA LYS A 85 -5.19 -16.88 -1.80
C LYS A 85 -4.61 -15.55 -2.29
N ASP A 86 -4.74 -14.50 -1.49
CA ASP A 86 -4.26 -13.18 -1.87
C ASP A 86 -2.73 -13.11 -1.79
N VAL A 87 -2.12 -12.51 -2.80
CA VAL A 87 -0.67 -12.46 -2.97
C VAL A 87 -0.23 -11.05 -3.33
N ILE A 88 0.83 -10.58 -2.67
CA ILE A 88 1.63 -9.44 -3.15
C ILE A 88 2.94 -10.03 -3.69
N GLU A 89 3.09 -10.02 -5.00
CA GLU A 89 4.28 -10.45 -5.70
C GLU A 89 5.23 -9.27 -5.89
N PHE A 90 6.49 -9.46 -5.57
CA PHE A 90 7.58 -8.53 -5.81
C PHE A 90 8.60 -9.17 -6.73
N VAL A 91 9.03 -8.43 -7.75
CA VAL A 91 10.10 -8.84 -8.67
C VAL A 91 11.07 -7.69 -8.87
N ASP A 92 12.36 -7.96 -8.73
CA ASP A 92 13.42 -6.99 -8.97
C ASP A 92 14.03 -7.12 -10.38
N SER A 93 15.03 -6.28 -10.65
CA SER A 93 15.71 -6.20 -11.95
C SER A 93 16.62 -7.37 -12.29
N VAL A 94 17.05 -8.15 -11.29
CA VAL A 94 17.91 -9.33 -11.49
C VAL A 94 17.11 -10.63 -11.49
N GLY A 95 15.78 -10.54 -11.40
CA GLY A 95 14.87 -11.68 -11.44
C GLY A 95 14.62 -12.32 -10.07
N TYR A 96 15.05 -11.69 -8.98
CA TYR A 96 14.60 -12.10 -7.66
C TYR A 96 13.10 -11.87 -7.56
N LYS A 97 12.39 -12.93 -7.15
CA LYS A 97 10.94 -12.93 -7.00
C LYS A 97 10.55 -13.39 -5.61
N LYS A 98 9.65 -12.65 -4.97
CA LYS A 98 9.10 -12.96 -3.65
C LYS A 98 7.59 -12.79 -3.66
N ASN A 99 6.89 -13.79 -3.15
CA ASN A 99 5.44 -13.73 -2.95
C ASN A 99 5.17 -13.57 -1.46
N LEU A 100 4.47 -12.50 -1.10
CA LEU A 100 3.91 -12.30 0.24
C LEU A 100 2.51 -12.90 0.27
N THR A 101 2.28 -13.79 1.21
CA THR A 101 0.99 -14.49 1.39
C THR A 101 0.51 -14.31 2.84
N VAL A 102 -0.60 -14.95 3.22
CA VAL A 102 -1.16 -14.93 4.60
C VAL A 102 -0.12 -15.28 5.68
N ILE A 103 0.89 -16.07 5.34
CA ILE A 103 1.92 -16.55 6.28
C ILE A 103 3.07 -15.54 6.40
N SER A 104 3.20 -14.60 5.47
CA SER A 104 4.18 -13.51 5.59
C SER A 104 3.85 -12.66 6.81
N ILE A 105 4.87 -12.41 7.63
CA ILE A 105 4.77 -11.55 8.81
C ILE A 105 4.29 -10.17 8.33
N ALA A 106 3.29 -9.61 9.00
CA ALA A 106 2.92 -8.21 8.78
C ALA A 106 4.17 -7.35 9.00
N ASN A 107 4.57 -6.55 8.00
CA ASN A 107 5.79 -5.74 7.95
C ASN A 107 7.03 -6.46 7.37
N GLU A 108 6.91 -6.97 6.14
CA GLU A 108 8.06 -7.51 5.41
C GLU A 108 8.79 -6.39 4.64
N GLU A 109 10.12 -6.46 4.56
CA GLU A 109 10.95 -5.52 3.82
C GLU A 109 11.64 -6.20 2.65
N LEU A 110 11.47 -5.64 1.46
CA LEU A 110 12.00 -6.17 0.21
C LEU A 110 12.90 -5.12 -0.44
N PHE A 111 13.95 -5.56 -1.11
CA PHE A 111 14.96 -4.68 -1.68
C PHE A 111 15.12 -4.95 -3.17
N ALA A 112 15.12 -3.90 -3.99
CA ALA A 112 15.46 -3.97 -5.41
C ALA A 112 16.74 -3.19 -5.70
N THR A 113 17.59 -3.76 -6.53
CA THR A 113 18.79 -3.10 -7.05
C THR A 113 18.49 -2.36 -8.37
N ALA A 114 19.49 -1.73 -8.97
CA ALA A 114 19.34 -0.91 -10.17
C ALA A 114 18.65 -1.67 -11.32
N GLY A 115 17.70 -1.02 -11.99
CA GLY A 115 16.94 -1.57 -13.12
C GLY A 115 15.43 -1.57 -12.93
N ASN A 116 14.72 -2.23 -13.83
CA ASN A 116 13.25 -2.33 -13.81
C ASN A 116 12.78 -3.44 -12.89
N GLY A 117 11.72 -3.20 -12.14
CA GLY A 117 11.04 -4.23 -11.36
C GLY A 117 9.55 -3.92 -11.22
N TYR A 118 8.83 -4.75 -10.48
CA TYR A 118 7.43 -4.51 -10.21
C TYR A 118 6.93 -5.11 -8.89
N VAL A 119 5.83 -4.55 -8.39
CA VAL A 119 4.98 -5.14 -7.36
C VAL A 119 3.63 -5.43 -7.97
N ARG A 120 3.10 -6.64 -7.77
CA ARG A 120 1.78 -7.03 -8.27
C ARG A 120 0.92 -7.55 -7.14
N ILE A 121 -0.27 -6.97 -6.98
CA ILE A 121 -1.31 -7.45 -6.07
C ILE A 121 -2.23 -8.36 -6.86
N LEU A 122 -2.46 -9.57 -6.37
CA LEU A 122 -3.38 -10.57 -6.91
C LEU A 122 -4.32 -10.98 -5.78
N THR A 123 -5.62 -10.79 -5.95
CA THR A 123 -6.61 -11.20 -4.94
C THR A 123 -7.63 -12.17 -5.51
N GLY A 124 -8.08 -13.07 -4.63
CA GLY A 124 -9.20 -13.95 -4.86
C GLY A 124 -10.55 -13.28 -4.55
N PRO A 125 -11.63 -14.08 -4.45
CA PRO A 125 -12.99 -13.56 -4.41
C PRO A 125 -13.43 -12.97 -3.06
N GLN A 126 -12.58 -13.00 -2.01
CA GLN A 126 -13.00 -12.60 -0.66
C GLN A 126 -13.09 -11.07 -0.45
N GLY A 127 -12.17 -10.30 -1.05
CA GLY A 127 -12.20 -8.82 -1.03
C GLY A 127 -12.11 -8.17 0.35
N ARG A 128 -11.30 -8.74 1.25
CA ARG A 128 -11.13 -8.25 2.64
C ARG A 128 -9.69 -8.04 3.05
N SER A 129 -8.75 -8.37 2.17
CA SER A 129 -7.33 -8.15 2.42
C SER A 129 -7.04 -6.67 2.54
N LYS A 130 -6.04 -6.33 3.35
CA LYS A 130 -5.54 -4.97 3.47
C LYS A 130 -4.05 -4.92 3.23
N ALA A 131 -3.58 -3.85 2.63
CA ALA A 131 -2.15 -3.61 2.45
C ALA A 131 -1.83 -2.12 2.56
N LEU A 132 -0.59 -1.80 2.89
CA LEU A 132 0.05 -0.50 2.68
C LEU A 132 1.40 -0.81 2.07
N LEU A 133 1.67 -0.24 0.90
CA LEU A 133 2.97 -0.36 0.27
C LEU A 133 3.71 0.96 0.44
N VAL A 134 4.92 0.90 0.99
CA VAL A 134 5.78 2.06 1.19
C VAL A 134 7.05 1.83 0.39
N PHE A 135 7.23 2.62 -0.66
CA PHE A 135 8.38 2.60 -1.53
C PHE A 135 9.34 3.71 -1.11
N GLN A 136 10.58 3.38 -0.79
CA GLN A 136 11.61 4.33 -0.41
C GLN A 136 12.85 4.14 -1.31
N CYS A 137 13.21 5.20 -2.04
CA CYS A 137 14.45 5.21 -2.82
C CYS A 137 15.60 5.74 -1.97
N ALA A 138 16.68 4.97 -1.84
CA ALA A 138 17.87 5.37 -1.10
C ALA A 138 19.13 5.20 -1.94
N LYS A 139 20.16 6.02 -1.68
CA LYS A 139 21.48 5.87 -2.30
C LYS A 139 22.26 4.78 -1.57
N PHE A 140 23.08 4.04 -2.30
CA PHE A 140 24.16 3.31 -1.65
C PHE A 140 25.11 4.33 -1.02
N HIS A 141 25.23 4.34 0.31
CA HIS A 141 26.42 4.89 0.95
C HIS A 141 27.54 3.88 0.71
N LEU A 142 28.34 4.15 -0.32
CA LEU A 142 29.70 3.64 -0.36
C LEU A 142 30.49 4.57 0.56
N ASP A 143 30.49 4.29 1.85
CA ASP A 143 31.47 4.89 2.74
C ASP A 143 32.84 4.39 2.28
N SER A 144 33.57 5.29 1.62
CA SER A 144 34.96 5.14 1.17
C SER A 144 35.93 5.41 2.31
#